data_AF-A0A2C9LMT7-F1
#
_entry.id   AF-A0A2C9LMT7-F1
#
_cell.length_a   1.000
_cell.length_b   1.000
_cell.length_c   1.000
_cell.angle_alpha   90.00
_cell.angle_beta   90.00
_cell.angle_gamma   90.00
#
_symmetry.space_group_name_H-M   'P 1'
#
loop_
_entity.id
_entity.type
_entity.pdbx_description
1 polymer ?
#
loop_
_entity_poly.entity_id
_entity_poly.type
_entity_poly.pdbx_seq_one_letter_code
_entity_poly.pdbx_strand_id
1 'polypeptide(L)'
;MAVLLQLTCVFLAITILQNIIQPNSVESLIIAPVVQPPPEFYTLASTHAAMSAGRFQGQGYRFVRRWYRWCWNATSQKYRSIDGTCNNVRNLGAAFTAVPRLLPPEYADGVDAPRQFGKDGLPLPSARNVSLHLHPCEAEYTCNSLMVMQWGQWVIHDLSAIPISTGPNGAIQCCGDKGEAPPFINQRNCFPIEIPTDDYDFNFRCMEFVRSMALTNEFGITE
;
A
#
# COMPACT_ATOMS: atom_id res chain seq x y z
N MET A 1 -42.02 -44.63 15.27
CA MET A 1 -43.04 -43.56 15.50
C MET A 1 -42.47 -42.51 16.45
N ALA A 2 -41.57 -41.64 15.98
CA ALA A 2 -41.07 -40.49 16.75
C ALA A 2 -40.38 -39.42 15.87
N VAL A 3 -40.68 -39.36 14.57
CA VAL A 3 -40.10 -38.36 13.64
C VAL A 3 -41.17 -37.63 12.81
N LEU A 4 -42.45 -38.01 12.95
CA LEU A 4 -43.55 -37.37 12.21
C LEU A 4 -44.35 -36.31 13.02
N LEU A 5 -43.98 -36.02 14.26
CA LEU A 5 -44.76 -35.12 15.13
C LEU A 5 -44.12 -33.75 15.43
N GLN A 6 -42.96 -33.42 14.86
CA GLN A 6 -42.32 -32.10 15.04
C GLN A 6 -42.41 -31.18 13.82
N LEU A 7 -42.86 -31.68 12.66
CA LEU A 7 -42.97 -30.89 11.43
C LEU A 7 -44.31 -30.15 11.25
N THR A 8 -45.29 -30.37 12.13
CA THR A 8 -46.62 -29.73 12.04
C THR A 8 -46.77 -28.46 12.89
N CYS A 9 -45.83 -28.14 13.79
CA CYS A 9 -45.89 -26.92 14.62
C CYS A 9 -45.25 -25.68 13.98
N VAL A 10 -44.32 -25.84 13.04
CA VAL A 10 -43.60 -24.69 12.44
C VAL A 10 -44.40 -24.04 11.29
N PHE A 11 -45.25 -24.80 10.60
CA PHE A 11 -46.03 -24.29 9.46
C PHE A 11 -47.29 -23.48 9.84
N LEU A 12 -47.77 -23.57 11.09
CA LEU A 12 -48.91 -22.78 11.58
C LEU A 12 -48.51 -21.42 12.17
N ALA A 13 -47.23 -21.18 12.45
CA ALA A 13 -46.75 -19.91 12.97
C ALA A 13 -46.42 -18.87 11.86
N ILE A 14 -46.15 -19.33 10.64
CA ILE A 14 -45.77 -18.45 9.52
C ILE A 14 -47.00 -17.82 8.83
N THR A 15 -48.17 -18.46 8.90
CA THR A 15 -49.41 -17.94 8.29
C THR A 15 -50.20 -16.97 9.17
N ILE A 16 -49.87 -16.83 10.46
CA ILE A 16 -50.58 -15.91 11.38
C ILE A 16 -49.89 -14.53 11.46
N LEU A 17 -48.61 -14.41 11.09
CA LEU A 17 -47.90 -13.12 11.08
C LEU A 17 -47.94 -12.36 9.75
N GLN A 18 -48.65 -12.88 8.74
CA GLN A 18 -48.81 -12.21 7.44
C GLN A 18 -50.13 -11.40 7.30
N ASN A 19 -50.92 -11.24 8.36
CA ASN A 19 -52.23 -10.55 8.29
C ASN A 19 -52.43 -9.37 9.27
N ILE A 20 -51.36 -8.83 9.84
CA ILE A 20 -51.44 -7.59 10.63
C ILE A 20 -50.36 -6.64 10.12
N ILE A 21 -50.71 -5.79 9.15
CA ILE A 21 -50.28 -4.40 8.94
C ILE A 21 -50.93 -3.96 7.62
N GLN A 22 -52.01 -3.19 7.74
CA GLN A 22 -52.71 -2.55 6.63
C GLN A 22 -51.85 -1.39 6.06
N PRO A 23 -52.08 -1.01 4.78
CA PRO A 23 -51.23 -0.10 4.04
C PRO A 23 -51.57 1.37 4.30
N ASN A 24 -50.58 2.22 4.01
CA ASN A 24 -50.65 3.68 3.81
C ASN A 24 -50.47 4.57 5.05
N SER A 25 -49.29 5.21 5.13
CA SER A 25 -49.11 6.67 4.98
C SER A 25 -47.88 7.18 5.75
N VAL A 26 -46.71 7.18 5.11
CA VAL A 26 -45.77 8.31 5.25
C VAL A 26 -44.99 8.45 3.96
N GLU A 27 -44.97 9.67 3.46
CA GLU A 27 -44.52 10.11 2.16
C GLU A 27 -43.01 9.91 1.92
N SER A 28 -42.72 9.60 0.66
CA SER A 28 -41.49 9.80 -0.10
C SER A 28 -40.31 10.55 0.55
N LEU A 29 -39.20 9.84 0.72
CA LEU A 29 -37.89 10.34 0.28
C LEU A 29 -37.26 9.30 -0.66
N ILE A 30 -37.59 9.41 -1.95
CA ILE A 30 -36.92 8.65 -3.01
C ILE A 30 -35.50 9.22 -3.13
N ILE A 31 -34.53 8.61 -2.45
CA ILE A 31 -33.14 8.72 -2.88
C ILE A 31 -33.00 7.69 -4.00
N ALA A 32 -32.90 8.17 -5.24
CA ALA A 32 -32.70 7.32 -6.40
C ALA A 32 -31.53 6.36 -6.15
N PRO A 33 -31.66 5.06 -6.48
CA PRO A 33 -30.52 4.16 -6.42
C PRO A 33 -29.45 4.72 -7.34
N VAL A 34 -28.30 5.09 -6.77
CA VAL A 34 -27.13 5.44 -7.55
C VAL A 34 -26.71 4.16 -8.28
N VAL A 35 -27.10 4.06 -9.55
CA VAL A 35 -26.63 3.03 -10.47
C VAL A 35 -25.11 3.18 -10.53
N GLN A 36 -24.38 2.32 -9.82
CA GLN A 36 -22.95 2.23 -9.96
C GLN A 36 -22.68 1.69 -11.37
N PRO A 37 -21.86 2.34 -12.20
CA PRO A 37 -21.44 1.75 -13.46
C PRO A 37 -20.80 0.37 -13.18
N PRO A 38 -20.91 -0.59 -14.11
CA PRO A 38 -20.31 -1.90 -13.94
C PRO A 38 -18.82 -1.77 -13.61
N PRO A 39 -18.27 -2.63 -12.74
CA PRO A 39 -16.85 -2.58 -12.42
C PRO A 39 -16.05 -2.77 -13.72
N GLU A 40 -15.30 -1.74 -14.12
CA GLU A 40 -14.29 -1.90 -15.15
C GLU A 40 -13.23 -2.86 -14.60
N PHE A 41 -13.10 -4.02 -15.23
CA PHE A 41 -12.06 -4.99 -14.89
C PHE A 41 -10.73 -4.46 -15.41
N TYR A 42 -9.91 -3.88 -14.54
CA TYR A 42 -8.52 -3.55 -14.87
C TYR A 42 -7.67 -4.82 -14.81
N THR A 43 -6.90 -5.07 -15.87
CA THR A 43 -5.91 -6.15 -15.89
C THR A 43 -4.69 -5.73 -15.08
N LEU A 44 -3.89 -6.68 -14.58
CA LEU A 44 -2.65 -6.37 -13.86
C LEU A 44 -1.73 -5.42 -14.66
N ALA A 45 -1.71 -5.60 -15.99
CA ALA A 45 -0.97 -4.73 -16.90
C ALA A 45 -1.56 -3.31 -16.98
N SER A 46 -2.89 -3.15 -16.97
CA SER A 46 -3.50 -1.82 -16.99
C SER A 46 -3.41 -1.12 -15.62
N THR A 47 -3.43 -1.86 -14.52
CA THR A 47 -3.17 -1.32 -13.17
C THR A 47 -1.71 -0.86 -13.06
N HIS A 48 -0.76 -1.69 -13.48
CA HIS A 48 0.67 -1.36 -13.47
C HIS A 48 0.99 -0.17 -14.40
N ALA A 49 0.44 -0.13 -15.61
CA ALA A 49 0.62 0.98 -16.54
C ALA A 49 -0.02 2.29 -16.05
N ALA A 50 -1.15 2.21 -15.34
CA ALA A 50 -1.80 3.38 -14.76
C ALA A 50 -1.06 3.88 -13.49
N MET A 51 -0.45 2.98 -12.71
CA MET A 51 0.48 3.32 -11.63
C MET A 51 1.76 3.98 -12.17
N SER A 52 2.36 3.43 -13.23
CA SER A 52 3.63 3.93 -13.79
C SER A 52 3.48 5.24 -14.56
N ALA A 53 2.33 5.47 -15.21
CA ALA A 53 2.09 6.67 -15.99
C ALA A 53 1.57 7.86 -15.15
N GLY A 54 1.41 7.69 -13.83
CA GLY A 54 0.77 8.69 -12.98
C GLY A 54 -0.64 9.05 -13.45
N ARG A 55 -1.29 8.24 -14.30
CA ARG A 55 -2.61 8.54 -14.90
C ARG A 55 -3.76 8.38 -13.91
N PHE A 56 -3.45 8.00 -12.67
CA PHE A 56 -4.26 8.23 -11.49
C PHE A 56 -4.12 9.67 -10.93
N GLN A 57 -3.81 10.65 -11.80
CA GLN A 57 -3.82 12.10 -11.57
C GLN A 57 -5.24 12.67 -11.45
N GLY A 58 -6.06 12.09 -10.56
CA GLY A 58 -7.18 12.85 -10.01
C GLY A 58 -6.59 13.89 -9.07
N GLN A 59 -6.49 15.16 -9.50
CA GLN A 59 -6.15 16.32 -8.67
C GLN A 59 -6.66 16.12 -7.23
N GLY A 60 -5.76 15.84 -6.29
CA GLY A 60 -5.93 15.94 -4.83
C GLY A 60 -7.14 15.29 -4.14
N TYR A 61 -8.12 14.70 -4.84
CA TYR A 61 -9.48 14.55 -4.30
C TYR A 61 -10.25 13.32 -4.81
N ARG A 62 -9.61 12.29 -5.37
CA ARG A 62 -10.33 11.10 -5.89
C ARG A 62 -9.82 9.70 -5.53
N PHE A 63 -8.85 9.55 -4.63
CA PHE A 63 -8.62 8.27 -3.91
C PHE A 63 -9.14 8.30 -2.46
N VAL A 64 -9.29 9.50 -1.88
CA VAL A 64 -10.11 9.75 -0.70
C VAL A 64 -11.57 9.97 -1.11
N ARG A 65 -12.20 8.99 -1.79
CA ARG A 65 -13.67 8.91 -1.67
C ARG A 65 -13.93 8.46 -0.24
N ARG A 66 -14.02 9.43 0.67
CA ARG A 66 -14.68 9.40 1.97
C ARG A 66 -14.61 8.00 2.59
N TRP A 67 -13.68 7.77 3.53
CA TRP A 67 -13.51 6.55 4.32
C TRP A 67 -14.80 5.99 4.97
N TYR A 68 -15.89 6.74 4.88
CA TYR A 68 -17.28 6.35 5.12
C TYR A 68 -18.01 5.81 3.87
N ARG A 69 -17.37 5.09 2.94
CA ARG A 69 -18.13 4.05 2.22
C ARG A 69 -18.37 2.96 3.26
N TRP A 70 -19.39 3.18 4.08
CA TRP A 70 -19.96 2.16 4.95
C TRP A 70 -20.00 0.89 4.11
N CYS A 71 -19.28 -0.14 4.54
CA CYS A 71 -19.36 -1.46 3.95
C CYS A 71 -20.77 -1.98 4.29
N TRP A 72 -21.76 -1.45 3.58
CA TRP A 72 -23.18 -1.51 3.90
C TRP A 72 -23.68 -2.95 3.88
N ASN A 73 -22.89 -3.85 3.31
CA ASN A 73 -23.12 -5.27 3.34
C ASN A 73 -21.81 -6.06 3.11
N ALA A 74 -20.80 -5.91 3.99
CA ALA A 74 -19.58 -6.72 3.93
C ALA A 74 -19.88 -8.24 3.92
N THR A 75 -21.00 -8.63 4.53
CA THR A 75 -21.50 -10.00 4.59
C THR A 75 -22.20 -10.50 3.32
N SER A 76 -22.57 -9.64 2.36
CA SER A 76 -23.26 -10.10 1.13
C SER A 76 -22.36 -10.30 -0.08
N GLN A 77 -21.07 -10.00 0.03
CA GLN A 77 -20.14 -10.21 -1.09
C GLN A 77 -19.57 -11.63 -1.04
N LYS A 78 -19.84 -12.40 -2.10
CA LYS A 78 -19.33 -13.78 -2.24
C LYS A 78 -17.83 -13.84 -2.51
N TYR A 79 -17.27 -12.79 -3.12
CA TYR A 79 -15.88 -12.74 -3.57
C TYR A 79 -15.16 -11.53 -2.97
N ARG A 80 -13.84 -11.62 -2.86
CA ARG A 80 -12.98 -10.53 -2.41
C ARG A 80 -12.98 -9.41 -3.46
N SER A 81 -12.90 -8.17 -3.02
CA SER A 81 -12.58 -7.06 -3.92
C SER A 81 -11.11 -7.16 -4.36
N ILE A 82 -10.82 -6.63 -5.55
CA ILE A 82 -9.47 -6.65 -6.14
C ILE A 82 -8.48 -5.82 -5.32
N ASP A 83 -8.95 -4.75 -4.67
CA ASP A 83 -8.13 -3.83 -3.88
C ASP A 83 -8.18 -4.12 -2.37
N GLY A 84 -8.85 -5.19 -1.94
CA GLY A 84 -8.95 -5.56 -0.53
C GLY A 84 -9.95 -4.74 0.30
N THR A 85 -10.62 -3.76 -0.29
CA THR A 85 -11.66 -2.97 0.41
C THR A 85 -12.80 -3.84 0.96
N CYS A 86 -13.37 -3.45 2.09
CA CYS A 86 -14.46 -4.14 2.78
C CYS A 86 -14.22 -5.61 3.20
N ASN A 87 -13.00 -6.14 3.08
CA ASN A 87 -12.62 -7.39 3.77
C ASN A 87 -12.72 -7.20 5.29
N ASN A 88 -12.27 -6.05 5.78
CA ASN A 88 -12.54 -5.56 7.13
C ASN A 88 -13.44 -4.31 7.04
N VAL A 89 -14.37 -4.12 7.99
CA VAL A 89 -15.28 -2.96 8.04
C VAL A 89 -14.58 -1.60 8.12
N ARG A 90 -13.30 -1.58 8.50
CA ARG A 90 -12.43 -0.39 8.53
C ARG A 90 -11.45 -0.34 7.35
N ASN A 91 -11.62 -1.20 6.33
CA ASN A 91 -10.73 -1.31 5.17
C ASN A 91 -9.26 -1.61 5.51
N LEU A 92 -9.00 -2.32 6.62
CA LEU A 92 -7.65 -2.75 6.98
C LEU A 92 -7.11 -3.73 5.93
N GLY A 93 -5.92 -3.45 5.41
CA GLY A 93 -5.27 -4.27 4.38
C GLY A 93 -5.73 -3.98 2.94
N ALA A 94 -6.48 -2.89 2.72
CA ALA A 94 -6.76 -2.42 1.37
C ALA A 94 -5.49 -1.85 0.71
N ALA A 95 -5.38 -2.00 -0.61
CA ALA A 95 -4.30 -1.43 -1.41
C ALA A 95 -4.30 0.10 -1.35
N PHE A 96 -3.15 0.71 -1.66
CA PHE A 96 -2.96 2.18 -1.66
C PHE A 96 -3.25 2.85 -0.31
N THR A 97 -3.01 2.11 0.79
CA THR A 97 -3.09 2.63 2.15
C THR A 97 -1.70 2.67 2.80
N ALA A 98 -1.55 3.43 3.88
CA ALA A 98 -0.30 3.52 4.61
C ALA A 98 0.11 2.15 5.16
N VAL A 99 1.42 1.88 5.13
CA VAL A 99 1.97 0.72 5.83
C VAL A 99 1.80 0.94 7.35
N PRO A 100 1.18 0.02 8.09
CA PRO A 100 1.02 0.17 9.53
C PRO A 100 2.39 0.18 10.23
N ARG A 101 2.58 1.10 11.17
CA ARG A 101 3.81 1.21 11.95
C ARG A 101 3.68 0.45 13.28
N LEU A 102 4.54 -0.53 13.52
CA LEU A 102 4.61 -1.24 14.81
C LEU A 102 5.32 -0.43 15.90
N LEU A 103 6.22 0.45 15.50
CA LEU A 103 6.97 1.38 16.35
C LEU A 103 6.88 2.79 15.77
N PRO A 104 6.99 3.85 16.59
CA PRO A 104 7.09 5.23 16.09
C PRO A 104 8.25 5.39 15.09
N PRO A 105 8.09 6.22 14.04
CA PRO A 105 9.18 6.49 13.11
C PRO A 105 10.32 7.27 13.78
N GLU A 106 11.56 7.02 13.33
CA GLU A 106 12.75 7.77 13.73
C GLU A 106 13.35 8.49 12.51
N TYR A 107 13.01 9.78 12.37
CA TYR A 107 13.55 10.69 11.36
C TYR A 107 14.51 11.71 12.00
N ALA A 108 15.47 12.24 11.24
CA ALA A 108 16.44 13.22 11.73
C ALA A 108 15.78 14.52 12.23
N ASP A 109 14.70 14.94 11.57
CA ASP A 109 13.90 16.12 11.92
C ASP A 109 12.59 15.78 12.65
N GLY A 110 12.38 14.49 12.96
CA GLY A 110 11.14 13.97 13.54
C GLY A 110 9.95 13.91 12.58
N VAL A 111 10.12 14.23 11.29
CA VAL A 111 9.02 14.31 10.32
C VAL A 111 9.28 13.43 9.10
N ASP A 112 10.29 13.75 8.29
CA ASP A 112 10.55 13.00 7.06
C ASP A 112 12.04 12.83 6.73
N ALA A 113 12.94 13.64 7.30
CA ALA A 113 14.35 13.60 6.93
C ALA A 113 14.96 12.24 7.34
N PRO A 114 15.58 11.48 6.41
CA PRO A 114 16.26 10.23 6.77
C PRO A 114 17.30 10.47 7.87
N ARG A 115 17.41 9.50 8.79
CA ARG A 115 18.36 9.58 9.90
C ARG A 115 19.80 9.61 9.38
N GLN A 116 20.60 10.56 9.88
CA GLN A 116 22.01 10.74 9.47
C GLN A 116 23.00 10.48 10.61
N PHE A 117 22.56 10.45 11.86
CA PHE A 117 23.41 10.30 13.04
C PHE A 117 22.99 9.09 13.90
N GLY A 118 23.98 8.49 14.55
CA GLY A 118 23.81 7.45 15.56
C GLY A 118 23.34 8.00 16.90
N LYS A 119 23.05 7.10 17.85
CA LYS A 119 22.68 7.48 19.24
C LYS A 119 23.85 8.13 20.00
N ASP A 120 25.06 7.89 19.53
CA ASP A 120 26.31 8.49 19.98
C ASP A 120 26.57 9.88 19.37
N GLY A 121 25.71 10.35 18.46
CA GLY A 121 25.86 11.61 17.76
C GLY A 121 26.86 11.58 16.61
N LEU A 122 27.45 10.43 16.29
CA LEU A 122 28.37 10.27 15.16
C LEU A 122 27.61 10.08 13.84
N PRO A 123 28.14 10.54 12.70
CA PRO A 123 27.54 10.27 11.39
C PRO A 123 27.39 8.77 11.14
N LEU A 124 26.24 8.36 10.60
CA LEU A 124 26.05 6.98 10.15
C LEU A 124 26.92 6.70 8.92
N PRO A 125 27.52 5.50 8.83
CA PRO A 125 28.21 5.10 7.61
C PRO A 125 27.24 5.00 6.44
N SER A 126 27.72 5.25 5.23
CA SER A 126 26.91 5.06 4.03
C SER A 126 26.48 3.58 3.90
N ALA A 127 25.31 3.34 3.31
CA ALA A 127 24.81 1.98 3.11
C ALA A 127 25.79 1.11 2.30
N ARG A 128 26.55 1.71 1.36
CA ARG A 128 27.58 1.00 0.60
C ARG A 128 28.77 0.61 1.48
N ASN A 129 29.23 1.51 2.35
CA ASN A 129 30.31 1.20 3.28
C ASN A 129 29.94 0.01 4.19
N VAL A 130 28.70 -0.01 4.68
CA VAL A 130 28.16 -1.14 5.47
C VAL A 130 28.08 -2.43 4.62
N SER A 131 27.61 -2.34 3.38
CA SER A 131 27.54 -3.48 2.47
C SER A 131 28.92 -4.09 2.19
N LEU A 132 29.92 -3.25 1.92
CA LEU A 132 31.30 -3.69 1.64
C LEU A 132 31.89 -4.49 2.80
N HIS A 133 31.69 -4.02 4.03
CA HIS A 133 32.37 -4.59 5.19
C HIS A 133 31.59 -5.70 5.90
N LEU A 134 30.25 -5.74 5.76
CA LEU A 134 29.40 -6.68 6.51
C LEU A 134 28.68 -7.72 5.64
N HIS A 135 28.68 -7.60 4.32
CA HIS A 135 28.03 -8.57 3.42
C HIS A 135 29.09 -9.29 2.57
N PRO A 136 29.80 -10.29 3.13
CA PRO A 136 30.77 -11.05 2.34
C PRO A 136 30.07 -11.82 1.21
N CYS A 137 30.69 -11.84 0.04
CA CYS A 137 30.22 -12.52 -1.16
C CYS A 137 30.47 -14.04 -1.11
N GLU A 138 30.17 -14.72 0.00
CA GLU A 138 30.38 -16.17 0.09
C GLU A 138 29.28 -16.84 0.91
N ALA A 139 28.34 -17.46 0.21
CA ALA A 139 27.51 -18.50 0.79
C ALA A 139 26.99 -19.45 -0.30
N GLU A 140 27.60 -20.63 -0.40
CA GLU A 140 26.98 -21.75 -1.11
C GLU A 140 25.93 -22.39 -0.19
N TYR A 141 24.65 -22.15 -0.49
CA TYR A 141 23.55 -22.80 0.19
C TYR A 141 23.11 -24.04 -0.60
N THR A 142 23.46 -25.23 -0.12
CA THR A 142 23.16 -26.50 -0.80
C THR A 142 21.89 -27.20 -0.28
N CYS A 143 21.35 -26.77 0.87
CA CYS A 143 20.23 -27.44 1.53
C CYS A 143 18.84 -27.03 1.01
N ASN A 144 18.73 -25.95 0.24
CA ASN A 144 17.47 -25.44 -0.27
C ASN A 144 17.50 -25.36 -1.79
N SER A 145 16.39 -25.68 -2.43
CA SER A 145 16.22 -25.38 -3.85
C SER A 145 16.10 -23.87 -4.07
N LEU A 146 16.48 -23.40 -5.26
CA LEU A 146 16.29 -22.01 -5.67
C LEU A 146 14.82 -21.54 -5.58
N MET A 147 13.87 -22.48 -5.64
CA MET A 147 12.44 -22.20 -5.48
C MET A 147 12.12 -21.53 -4.14
N VAL A 148 12.89 -21.78 -3.08
CA VAL A 148 12.67 -21.13 -1.77
C VAL A 148 12.85 -19.61 -1.87
N MET A 149 13.91 -19.16 -2.52
CA MET A 149 14.15 -17.72 -2.76
C MET A 149 13.07 -17.14 -3.68
N GLN A 150 12.77 -17.83 -4.79
CA GLN A 150 11.81 -17.33 -5.78
C GLN A 150 10.38 -17.24 -5.22
N TRP A 151 9.98 -18.19 -4.38
CA TRP A 151 8.69 -18.15 -3.69
C TRP A 151 8.62 -16.98 -2.70
N GLY A 152 9.72 -16.67 -1.99
CA GLY A 152 9.79 -15.50 -1.13
C GLY A 152 9.52 -14.19 -1.88
N GLN A 153 10.13 -14.01 -3.05
CA GLN A 153 9.86 -12.85 -3.90
C GLN A 153 8.41 -12.81 -4.41
N TRP A 154 7.86 -13.97 -4.82
CA TRP A 154 6.49 -14.06 -5.28
C TRP A 154 5.48 -13.67 -4.19
N VAL A 155 5.67 -14.17 -2.97
CA VAL A 155 4.82 -13.83 -1.82
C VAL A 155 4.93 -12.35 -1.46
N ILE A 156 6.14 -11.77 -1.40
CA ILE A 156 6.28 -10.37 -1.00
C ILE A 156 5.66 -9.40 -2.04
N HIS A 157 5.67 -9.78 -3.32
CA HIS A 157 5.00 -9.03 -4.37
C HIS A 157 3.46 -9.10 -4.32
N ASP A 158 2.87 -10.10 -3.67
CA ASP A 158 1.43 -10.17 -3.40
C ASP A 158 1.05 -9.38 -2.13
N LEU A 159 1.98 -9.24 -1.18
CA LEU A 159 1.74 -8.58 0.10
C LEU A 159 1.97 -7.07 0.07
N SER A 160 2.98 -6.58 -0.65
CA SER A 160 3.39 -5.18 -0.53
C SER A 160 4.07 -4.65 -1.79
N ALA A 161 3.77 -3.41 -2.12
CA ALA A 161 4.49 -2.61 -3.11
C ALA A 161 4.58 -1.16 -2.62
N ILE A 162 5.80 -0.64 -2.48
CA ILE A 162 6.04 0.73 -2.04
C ILE A 162 6.39 1.57 -3.27
N PRO A 163 5.54 2.54 -3.67
CA PRO A 163 5.81 3.36 -4.84
C PRO A 163 6.99 4.31 -4.57
N ILE A 164 7.78 4.56 -5.62
CA ILE A 164 8.93 5.47 -5.60
C ILE A 164 8.48 6.83 -6.12
N SER A 165 9.01 7.92 -5.55
CA SER A 165 8.70 9.27 -5.99
C SER A 165 9.12 9.50 -7.44
N THR A 166 8.28 10.16 -8.23
CA THR A 166 8.57 10.50 -9.63
C THR A 166 8.61 12.01 -9.82
N GLY A 167 9.50 12.47 -10.69
CA GLY A 167 9.64 13.88 -11.06
C GLY A 167 8.66 14.28 -12.16
N PRO A 168 8.62 15.57 -12.56
CA PRO A 168 7.77 16.05 -13.65
C PRO A 168 7.96 15.30 -14.98
N ASN A 169 9.17 14.77 -15.22
CA ASN A 169 9.53 14.00 -16.41
C ASN A 169 9.55 12.47 -16.15
N GLY A 170 8.93 12.02 -15.06
CA GLY A 170 8.83 10.60 -14.68
C GLY A 170 10.05 10.04 -13.94
N ALA A 171 11.25 10.58 -14.17
CA ALA A 171 12.48 10.19 -13.46
C ALA A 171 12.98 11.30 -12.53
N ILE A 172 13.59 10.89 -11.41
CA ILE A 172 14.33 11.76 -10.49
C ILE A 172 15.78 11.30 -10.55
N GLN A 173 16.70 12.23 -10.77
CA GLN A 173 18.14 11.97 -10.77
C GLN A 173 18.72 12.58 -9.49
N CYS A 174 19.31 11.73 -8.66
CA CYS A 174 19.82 12.11 -7.35
C CYS A 174 21.35 12.20 -7.31
N CYS A 175 22.06 11.51 -8.20
CA CYS A 175 23.48 11.70 -8.40
C CYS A 175 23.74 12.81 -9.42
N GLY A 176 24.80 13.59 -9.23
CA GLY A 176 25.25 14.55 -10.23
C GLY A 176 25.73 13.84 -11.49
N ASP A 177 25.82 14.57 -12.61
CA ASP A 177 26.17 14.02 -13.93
C ASP A 177 27.53 13.29 -13.98
N LYS A 178 28.42 13.57 -13.02
CA LYS A 178 29.72 12.91 -12.87
C LYS A 178 29.68 11.65 -12.00
N GLY A 179 28.49 11.22 -11.57
CA GLY A 179 28.32 10.12 -10.63
C GLY A 179 28.81 10.45 -9.22
N GLU A 180 28.78 11.73 -8.83
CA GLU A 180 29.11 12.21 -7.49
C GLU A 180 27.84 12.63 -6.76
N ALA A 181 27.81 12.47 -5.43
CA ALA A 181 26.71 12.98 -4.65
C ALA A 181 26.76 14.52 -4.70
N PRO A 182 25.64 15.20 -5.00
CA PRO A 182 25.63 16.66 -5.05
C PRO A 182 25.94 17.23 -3.66
N PRO A 183 26.73 18.32 -3.56
CA PRO A 183 27.10 18.91 -2.27
C PRO A 183 25.89 19.45 -1.49
N PHE A 184 24.79 19.73 -2.19
CA PHE A 184 23.50 20.05 -1.63
C PHE A 184 22.41 19.25 -2.35
N ILE A 185 21.66 18.45 -1.61
CA ILE A 185 20.51 17.71 -2.12
C ILE A 185 19.31 18.67 -2.14
N ASN A 186 19.07 19.29 -3.30
CA ASN A 186 17.98 20.25 -3.47
C ASN A 186 16.61 19.59 -3.70
N GLN A 187 16.58 18.28 -3.91
CA GLN A 187 15.35 17.52 -4.15
C GLN A 187 14.99 16.71 -2.91
N ARG A 188 13.85 17.03 -2.27
CA ARG A 188 13.37 16.34 -1.06
C ARG A 188 13.26 14.82 -1.22
N ASN A 189 12.97 14.36 -2.45
CA ASN A 189 12.79 12.96 -2.79
C ASN A 189 14.11 12.22 -3.07
N CYS A 190 15.26 12.88 -2.99
CA CYS A 190 16.55 12.24 -3.20
C CYS A 190 17.23 11.88 -1.88
N PHE A 191 17.86 10.71 -1.86
CA PHE A 191 18.73 10.30 -0.77
C PHE A 191 19.86 9.41 -1.31
N PRO A 192 20.76 9.97 -2.14
CA PRO A 192 21.81 9.22 -2.83
C PRO A 192 22.70 8.46 -1.84
N ILE A 193 23.18 7.29 -2.26
CA ILE A 193 24.08 6.49 -1.44
C ILE A 193 25.52 6.81 -1.85
N GLU A 194 26.27 7.42 -0.95
CA GLU A 194 27.68 7.73 -1.15
C GLU A 194 28.53 6.44 -1.19
N ILE A 195 29.37 6.35 -2.21
CA ILE A 195 30.30 5.23 -2.40
C ILE A 195 31.65 5.64 -1.82
N PRO A 196 32.23 4.86 -0.90
CA PRO A 196 33.47 5.24 -0.24
C PRO A 196 34.66 5.16 -1.20
N THR A 197 35.74 5.88 -0.89
CA THR A 197 36.85 6.09 -1.84
C THR A 197 37.65 4.83 -2.15
N ASP A 198 37.67 3.90 -1.21
CA ASP A 198 38.33 2.59 -1.19
C ASP A 198 37.47 1.46 -1.78
N ASP A 199 36.27 1.77 -2.27
CA ASP A 199 35.46 0.83 -3.05
C ASP A 199 36.03 0.66 -4.46
N TYR A 200 36.59 -0.52 -4.75
CA TYR A 200 37.16 -0.84 -6.04
C TYR A 200 36.16 -1.43 -7.05
N ASP A 201 34.94 -1.76 -6.61
CA ASP A 201 33.91 -2.33 -7.50
C ASP A 201 33.22 -1.24 -8.35
N PHE A 202 33.24 0.01 -7.88
CA PHE A 202 32.54 1.13 -8.49
C PHE A 202 33.49 2.25 -8.96
N ASN A 203 33.33 2.67 -10.21
CA ASN A 203 34.09 3.79 -10.80
C ASN A 203 33.47 5.17 -10.52
N PHE A 204 32.34 5.23 -9.82
CA PHE A 204 31.61 6.45 -9.47
C PHE A 204 31.54 6.60 -7.94
N ARG A 205 31.10 7.77 -7.46
CA ARG A 205 31.05 8.10 -6.02
C ARG A 205 29.62 8.19 -5.45
N CYS A 206 28.61 7.85 -6.24
CA CYS A 206 27.20 7.94 -5.88
C CYS A 206 26.38 6.85 -6.55
N MET A 207 25.51 6.19 -5.78
CA MET A 207 24.45 5.33 -6.31
C MET A 207 23.10 6.05 -6.23
N GLU A 208 22.35 5.96 -7.33
CA GLU A 208 21.02 6.55 -7.45
C GLU A 208 20.07 5.94 -6.42
N PHE A 209 19.44 6.80 -5.63
CA PHE A 209 18.44 6.37 -4.67
C PHE A 209 17.38 7.47 -4.48
N VAL A 210 16.19 7.15 -4.97
CA VAL A 210 15.00 7.98 -4.87
C VAL A 210 14.14 7.45 -3.73
N ARG A 211 13.71 8.35 -2.85
CA ARG A 211 12.85 8.05 -1.71
C ARG A 211 11.48 7.58 -2.18
N SER A 212 10.91 6.65 -1.42
CA SER A 212 9.51 6.25 -1.54
C SER A 212 8.57 7.44 -1.51
N MET A 213 7.41 7.33 -2.17
CA MET A 213 6.38 8.36 -2.10
C MET A 213 5.84 8.47 -0.67
N ALA A 214 5.73 9.70 -0.18
CA ALA A 214 5.01 9.98 1.05
C ALA A 214 3.50 9.81 0.84
N LEU A 215 2.80 9.27 1.85
CA LEU A 215 1.36 9.30 1.88
C LEU A 215 0.93 10.54 2.67
N THR A 216 -0.01 11.31 2.14
CA THR A 216 -0.68 12.36 2.89
C THR A 216 -2.00 11.84 3.45
N ASN A 217 -2.25 12.09 4.74
CA ASN A 217 -3.55 11.80 5.33
C ASN A 217 -4.62 12.79 4.82
N GLU A 218 -5.87 12.61 5.25
CA GLU A 218 -7.02 13.44 4.84
C GLU A 218 -6.86 14.94 5.16
N PHE A 219 -5.91 15.29 6.04
CA PHE A 219 -5.58 16.66 6.41
C PHE A 219 -4.37 17.23 5.65
N GLY A 220 -3.84 16.49 4.67
CA GLY A 220 -2.67 16.89 3.90
C GLY A 220 -1.34 16.79 4.66
N ILE A 221 -1.33 16.14 5.83
CA ILE A 221 -0.12 15.90 6.62
C ILE A 221 0.55 14.65 6.07
N THR A 222 1.84 14.74 5.74
CA THR A 222 2.67 13.62 5.31
C THR A 222 2.94 12.69 6.49
N GLU A 223 2.63 11.40 6.33
CA GLU A 223 2.92 10.33 7.29
C GLU A 223 4.08 9.42 6.84
#